data_AF-A0AAV5U7V8-F1
#
_entry.id   AF-A0AAV5U7V8-F1
#
_cell.length_a   1.000
_cell.length_b   1.000
_cell.length_c   1.000
_cell.angle_alpha   90.00
_cell.angle_beta   90.00
_cell.angle_gamma   90.00
#
_symmetry.space_group_name_H-M   'P 1'
#
loop_
_entity.id
_entity.type
_entity.pdbx_description
1 polymer ?
#
loop_
_entity_poly.entity_id
_entity_poly.type
_entity_poly.pdbx_seq_one_letter_code
_entity_poly.pdbx_strand_id
1 'polypeptide(L)'
;MLRMRGEFIREFGRDIQAGWVVAEYWTDDGYNLIAVCASLAVDVIGVAIVTVVITLAALTYSHISAAFSLSAQTRTIQMQLLKAVCAQTFIPLVCVAIPYFCNTTLPIFGCPLPLVTETSGIAMSLFPSWDPLAVIMLMSPYRMGLRTMVMRYKENPVGPISTAVTESKI
;
A
#
# COMPACT_ATOMS: atom_id res chain seq x y z
N MET A 1 -22.59 -18.58 14.29
CA MET A 1 -22.79 -17.12 14.37
C MET A 1 -22.89 -16.53 15.80
N LEU A 2 -23.55 -17.19 16.77
CA LEU A 2 -23.93 -16.57 18.06
C LEU A 2 -22.79 -16.21 19.03
N ARG A 3 -21.69 -16.97 19.08
CA ARG A 3 -20.61 -16.71 20.05
C ARG A 3 -19.75 -15.50 19.66
N MET A 4 -19.18 -15.45 18.45
CA MET A 4 -18.36 -14.30 18.03
C MET A 4 -19.17 -13.01 17.85
N ARG A 5 -20.40 -13.09 17.33
CA ARG A 5 -21.30 -11.93 17.27
C ARG A 5 -21.70 -11.46 18.67
N GLY A 6 -21.96 -12.40 19.58
CA GLY A 6 -22.25 -12.09 20.98
C GLY A 6 -21.07 -11.42 21.70
N GLU A 7 -19.84 -11.88 21.47
CA GLU A 7 -18.65 -11.27 22.07
C GLU A 7 -18.35 -9.89 21.48
N PHE A 8 -18.51 -9.70 20.16
CA PHE A 8 -18.30 -8.40 19.54
C PHE A 8 -19.36 -7.36 19.94
N ILE A 9 -20.63 -7.77 20.03
CA ILE A 9 -21.71 -6.92 20.56
C ILE A 9 -21.44 -6.56 22.02
N ARG A 10 -20.90 -7.48 22.82
CA ARG A 10 -20.55 -7.24 24.23
C ARG A 10 -19.38 -6.27 24.36
N GLU A 11 -18.42 -6.29 23.44
CA GLU A 11 -17.17 -5.53 23.53
C GLU A 11 -17.26 -4.15 22.84
N PHE A 12 -18.00 -4.04 21.74
CA PHE A 12 -18.10 -2.81 20.93
C PHE A 12 -19.51 -2.22 20.81
N GLY A 13 -20.55 -2.91 21.30
CA GLY A 13 -21.93 -2.42 21.32
C GLY A 13 -22.55 -2.20 19.93
N ARG A 14 -21.92 -2.69 18.86
CA ARG A 14 -22.39 -2.54 17.47
C ARG A 14 -22.58 -3.91 16.83
N ASP A 15 -23.74 -4.11 16.21
CA ASP A 15 -24.03 -5.29 15.41
C ASP A 15 -23.27 -5.17 14.08
N ILE A 16 -22.28 -6.03 13.86
CA ILE A 16 -21.54 -6.04 12.61
C ILE A 16 -22.43 -6.72 11.56
N GLN A 17 -23.08 -5.93 10.71
CA GLN A 17 -23.78 -6.46 9.52
C GLN A 17 -22.86 -6.52 8.28
N ALA A 18 -21.67 -5.93 8.31
CA ALA A 18 -20.77 -5.85 7.14
C ALA A 18 -19.31 -5.57 7.52
N GLY A 19 -18.70 -6.44 8.33
CA GLY A 19 -17.26 -6.43 8.58
C GLY A 19 -16.60 -7.46 7.68
N TRP A 20 -15.58 -7.06 6.91
CA TRP A 20 -14.79 -7.88 5.97
C TRP A 20 -15.40 -9.25 5.67
N VAL A 21 -16.29 -9.27 4.67
CA VAL A 21 -17.08 -10.40 4.13
C VAL A 21 -16.29 -11.70 3.88
N VAL A 22 -14.96 -11.64 3.95
CA VAL A 22 -14.06 -12.80 3.96
C VAL A 22 -14.25 -13.70 5.20
N ALA A 23 -14.80 -13.19 6.31
CA ALA A 23 -14.95 -13.96 7.55
C ALA A 23 -16.26 -14.79 7.67
N GLU A 24 -17.13 -14.82 6.65
CA GLU A 24 -18.33 -15.68 6.62
C GLU A 24 -18.00 -17.11 6.15
N TYR A 25 -16.96 -17.74 6.72
CA TYR A 25 -16.67 -19.15 6.45
C TYR A 25 -17.68 -20.10 7.10
N TRP A 26 -18.46 -19.62 8.07
CA TRP A 26 -19.44 -20.39 8.85
C TRP A 26 -20.83 -19.79 8.71
N THR A 27 -21.65 -20.37 7.82
CA THR A 27 -23.09 -20.14 7.77
C THR A 27 -23.80 -21.04 8.80
N ASP A 28 -25.01 -20.71 9.24
CA ASP A 28 -25.74 -21.50 10.25
C ASP A 28 -26.02 -22.97 9.80
N ASP A 29 -25.83 -23.29 8.52
CA ASP A 29 -25.95 -24.62 7.89
C ASP A 29 -24.61 -25.34 7.60
N GLY A 30 -23.44 -24.77 7.97
CA GLY A 30 -22.12 -25.40 7.78
C GLY A 30 -21.05 -24.51 7.13
N TYR A 31 -19.97 -25.11 6.63
CA TYR A 31 -18.88 -24.37 5.97
C TYR A 31 -19.32 -23.79 4.63
N ASN A 32 -19.13 -22.49 4.43
CA ASN A 32 -19.32 -21.85 3.15
C ASN A 32 -18.12 -22.17 2.23
N LEU A 33 -18.19 -23.31 1.54
CA LEU A 33 -17.13 -23.78 0.65
C LEU A 33 -16.80 -22.77 -0.46
N ILE A 34 -17.78 -22.00 -0.93
CA ILE A 34 -17.57 -20.95 -1.94
C ILE A 34 -16.68 -19.85 -1.37
N ALA A 35 -16.92 -19.39 -0.13
CA ALA A 35 -16.10 -18.38 0.52
C ALA A 35 -14.67 -18.88 0.79
N VAL A 36 -14.51 -20.14 1.21
CA VAL A 36 -13.20 -20.79 1.39
C VAL A 36 -12.44 -20.88 0.06
N CYS A 37 -13.08 -21.41 -0.99
CA CYS A 37 -12.47 -21.52 -2.32
C CYS A 37 -12.12 -20.16 -2.91
N ALA A 38 -12.99 -19.16 -2.78
CA ALA A 38 -12.72 -17.80 -3.24
C ALA A 38 -11.54 -17.18 -2.51
N SER A 39 -11.44 -17.38 -1.19
CA SER A 39 -10.33 -16.91 -0.36
C SER A 39 -9.00 -17.51 -0.79
N LEU A 40 -8.96 -18.84 -0.96
CA LEU A 40 -7.78 -19.55 -1.45
C LEU A 40 -7.39 -19.10 -2.87
N ALA A 41 -8.36 -18.85 -3.74
CA ALA A 41 -8.09 -18.33 -5.08
C ALA A 41 -7.43 -16.95 -5.05
N VAL A 42 -7.91 -16.04 -4.18
CA VAL A 42 -7.30 -14.72 -4.00
C VAL A 42 -5.87 -14.84 -3.46
N ASP A 43 -5.62 -15.72 -2.50
CA ASP A 43 -4.27 -15.96 -1.97
C ASP A 43 -3.32 -16.49 -3.05
N VAL A 44 -3.77 -17.45 -3.88
CA VAL A 44 -2.99 -17.98 -5.01
C VAL A 44 -2.66 -16.88 -6.01
N ILE A 45 -3.63 -16.02 -6.34
CA ILE A 45 -3.42 -14.87 -7.24
C ILE A 45 -2.39 -13.90 -6.63
N GLY A 46 -2.52 -13.58 -5.34
CA GLY A 46 -1.59 -12.70 -4.63
C GLY A 46 -0.14 -13.24 -4.67
N VAL A 47 0.04 -14.52 -4.38
CA VAL A 47 1.35 -15.18 -4.45
C VAL A 47 1.92 -15.18 -5.87
N ALA A 48 1.08 -15.42 -6.88
CA ALA A 48 1.49 -15.36 -8.28
C ALA A 48 1.98 -13.96 -8.68
N ILE A 49 1.26 -12.91 -8.28
CA ILE A 49 1.65 -11.52 -8.54
C ILE A 49 3.00 -11.21 -7.89
N VAL A 50 3.20 -11.56 -6.61
CA VAL A 50 4.47 -11.34 -5.91
C VAL A 50 5.63 -12.06 -6.61
N THR A 51 5.39 -13.30 -7.06
CA THR A 51 6.39 -14.09 -7.79
C THR A 51 6.77 -13.46 -9.11
N VAL A 52 5.79 -12.96 -9.87
CA VAL A 52 6.03 -12.22 -11.13
C VAL A 52 6.83 -10.95 -10.86
N VAL A 53 6.46 -10.17 -9.84
CA VAL A 53 7.18 -8.94 -9.48
C VAL A 53 8.64 -9.22 -9.14
N ILE A 54 8.91 -10.25 -8.32
CA ILE A 54 10.29 -10.64 -7.97
C ILE A 54 11.06 -11.08 -9.21
N THR A 55 10.42 -11.89 -10.07
CA THR A 55 11.04 -12.37 -11.31
C THR A 55 11.38 -11.23 -12.26
N LEU A 56 10.44 -10.30 -12.48
CA LEU A 56 10.65 -9.11 -13.30
C LEU A 56 11.74 -8.22 -12.71
N ALA A 57 11.74 -7.99 -11.39
CA ALA A 57 12.77 -7.20 -10.73
C ALA A 57 14.17 -7.82 -10.91
N ALA A 58 14.28 -9.15 -10.78
CA ALA A 58 15.52 -9.87 -11.00
C ALA A 58 15.99 -9.81 -12.48
N LEU A 59 15.06 -9.99 -13.42
CA LEU A 59 15.34 -9.87 -14.86
C LEU A 59 15.77 -8.45 -15.23
N THR A 60 15.07 -7.42 -14.74
CA THR A 60 15.43 -6.02 -14.96
C THR A 60 16.79 -5.70 -14.36
N TYR A 61 17.09 -6.18 -13.16
CA TYR A 61 18.41 -6.03 -12.55
C TYR A 61 19.51 -6.66 -13.41
N SER A 62 19.29 -7.89 -13.88
CA SER A 62 20.21 -8.61 -14.76
C SER A 62 20.45 -7.84 -16.07
N HIS A 63 19.38 -7.37 -16.71
CA HIS A 63 19.47 -6.61 -17.95
C HIS A 63 20.25 -5.29 -17.80
N ILE A 64 19.97 -4.52 -16.73
CA ILE A 64 20.71 -3.27 -16.43
C ILE A 64 22.17 -3.55 -16.09
N SER A 65 22.47 -4.72 -15.49
CA SER A 65 23.83 -5.10 -15.14
C SER A 65 24.67 -5.48 -16.37
N ALA A 66 24.06 -6.15 -17.35
CA ALA A 66 24.71 -6.67 -18.56
C ALA A 66 24.70 -5.70 -19.75
N ALA A 67 23.86 -4.66 -19.72
CA ALA A 67 23.74 -3.69 -20.80
C ALA A 67 24.97 -2.76 -20.89
N PHE A 68 25.94 -3.16 -21.73
CA PHE A 68 27.09 -2.33 -22.12
C PHE A 68 26.71 -1.11 -22.98
N SER A 69 25.51 -1.10 -23.57
CA SER A 69 25.03 0.01 -24.42
C SER A 69 24.42 1.18 -23.65
N LEU A 70 24.20 1.05 -22.34
CA LEU A 70 23.65 2.12 -21.52
C LEU A 70 24.74 3.08 -21.06
N SER A 71 24.48 4.39 -21.18
CA SER A 71 25.34 5.40 -20.56
C SER A 71 25.37 5.22 -19.04
N ALA A 72 26.49 5.55 -18.41
CA ALA A 72 26.66 5.44 -16.96
C ALA A 72 25.57 6.21 -16.17
N GLN A 73 25.11 7.34 -16.73
CA GLN A 73 24.04 8.14 -16.15
C GLN A 73 22.68 7.43 -16.21
N THR A 74 22.29 6.91 -17.38
CA THR A 74 21.00 6.21 -17.54
C THR A 74 20.94 4.95 -16.68
N ARG A 75 22.04 4.19 -16.61
CA ARG A 75 22.17 3.01 -15.73
C ARG A 75 21.94 3.35 -14.26
N THR A 76 22.49 4.47 -13.80
CA THR A 76 22.34 4.93 -12.42
C THR A 76 20.89 5.29 -12.11
N ILE A 77 20.21 6.00 -13.01
CA ILE A 77 18.80 6.39 -12.84
C ILE A 77 17.89 5.16 -12.84
N GLN A 78 18.07 4.23 -13.80
CA GLN A 78 17.25 3.01 -13.87
C GLN A 78 17.42 2.14 -12.62
N MET A 79 18.64 2.01 -12.10
CA MET A 79 18.90 1.26 -10.87
C MET A 79 18.29 1.93 -9.64
N GLN A 80 18.30 3.26 -9.57
CA GLN A 80 17.61 4.01 -8.51
C GLN A 80 16.09 3.83 -8.59
N LEU A 81 15.53 3.85 -9.80
CA LEU A 81 14.11 3.60 -10.03
C LEU A 81 13.71 2.17 -9.62
N LEU A 82 14.48 1.16 -10.03
CA LEU A 82 14.22 -0.22 -9.65
C LEU A 82 14.23 -0.41 -8.13
N LYS A 83 15.25 0.13 -7.44
CA LYS A 83 15.33 0.08 -5.97
C LYS A 83 14.13 0.77 -5.31
N ALA A 84 13.69 1.90 -5.85
CA ALA A 84 12.53 2.60 -5.34
C ALA A 84 11.25 1.80 -5.50
N VAL A 85 11.01 1.23 -6.68
CA VAL A 85 9.84 0.40 -6.95
C VAL A 85 9.84 -0.83 -6.05
N CYS A 86 10.97 -1.52 -5.87
CA CYS A 86 11.07 -2.67 -4.97
C CYS A 86 10.75 -2.31 -3.52
N ALA A 87 11.26 -1.18 -3.05
CA ALA A 87 11.00 -0.76 -1.68
C ALA A 87 9.57 -0.23 -1.49
N GLN A 88 9.00 0.43 -2.51
CA GLN A 88 7.60 0.82 -2.53
C GLN A 88 6.69 -0.41 -2.51
N THR A 89 7.03 -1.50 -3.20
CA THR A 89 6.22 -2.74 -3.14
C THR A 89 6.35 -3.47 -1.80
N PHE A 90 7.49 -3.35 -1.12
CA PHE A 90 7.70 -4.02 0.16
C PHE A 90 6.77 -3.48 1.27
N ILE A 91 6.50 -2.18 1.29
CA ILE A 91 5.66 -1.53 2.30
C ILE A 91 4.20 -2.04 2.29
N PRO A 92 3.43 -2.00 1.18
CA PRO A 92 2.10 -2.59 1.11
C PRO A 92 2.13 -4.09 1.34
N LEU A 93 3.20 -4.78 0.93
CA LEU A 93 3.31 -6.22 1.15
C LEU A 93 3.32 -6.54 2.65
N VAL A 94 4.07 -5.78 3.45
CA VAL A 94 4.12 -5.96 4.91
C VAL A 94 2.87 -5.39 5.60
N CYS A 95 2.42 -4.21 5.22
CA CYS A 95 1.35 -3.48 5.91
C CYS A 95 -0.06 -3.94 5.51
N VAL A 96 -0.24 -4.55 4.34
CA VAL A 96 -1.56 -4.90 3.78
C VAL A 96 -1.63 -6.38 3.43
N ALA A 97 -0.65 -6.93 2.71
CA ALA A 97 -0.73 -8.31 2.25
C ALA A 97 -0.58 -9.33 3.39
N ILE A 98 0.37 -9.12 4.32
CA ILE A 98 0.52 -9.98 5.51
C ILE A 98 -0.74 -9.99 6.39
N PRO A 99 -1.28 -8.84 6.86
CA PRO A 99 -2.47 -8.85 7.70
C PRO A 99 -3.70 -9.39 6.97
N TYR A 100 -3.83 -9.15 5.66
CA TYR A 100 -4.86 -9.77 4.84
C TYR A 100 -4.73 -11.30 4.82
N PHE A 101 -3.55 -11.82 4.49
CA PHE A 101 -3.29 -13.26 4.47
C PHE A 101 -3.57 -13.91 5.82
N CYS A 102 -3.13 -13.29 6.92
CA CYS A 102 -3.43 -13.72 8.27
C CYS A 102 -4.94 -13.74 8.54
N ASN A 103 -5.66 -12.67 8.17
CA ASN A 103 -7.10 -12.55 8.40
C ASN A 103 -7.93 -13.55 7.57
N THR A 104 -7.42 -13.98 6.41
CA THR A 104 -8.07 -14.96 5.54
C THR A 104 -7.71 -16.40 5.95
N THR A 105 -6.43 -16.67 6.25
CA THR A 105 -5.92 -18.02 6.50
C THR A 105 -6.16 -18.49 7.94
N LEU A 106 -5.95 -17.63 8.94
CA LEU A 106 -6.03 -18.04 10.36
C LEU A 106 -7.43 -18.49 10.82
N PRO A 107 -8.54 -17.88 10.35
CA PRO A 107 -9.87 -18.38 10.67
C PRO A 107 -10.15 -19.80 10.14
N ILE A 108 -9.53 -20.19 9.02
CA ILE A 108 -9.64 -21.54 8.45
C ILE A 108 -9.03 -22.58 9.40
N PHE A 109 -7.96 -22.21 10.12
CA PHE A 109 -7.32 -23.04 11.15
C PHE A 109 -7.96 -22.92 12.54
N GLY A 110 -9.04 -22.14 12.68
CA GLY A 110 -9.75 -21.95 13.96
C GLY A 110 -9.05 -21.02 14.95
N CYS A 111 -8.10 -20.20 14.52
CA CYS A 111 -7.37 -19.25 15.38
C CYS A 111 -7.64 -17.78 14.96
N PRO A 112 -8.81 -17.20 15.28
CA PRO A 112 -9.07 -15.79 14.95
C PRO A 112 -8.18 -14.85 15.78
N LEU A 113 -7.47 -13.94 15.11
CA LEU A 113 -6.68 -12.87 15.75
C LEU A 113 -7.41 -11.52 15.62
N PRO A 114 -8.25 -11.13 16.61
CA PRO A 114 -9.07 -9.92 16.51
C PRO A 114 -8.23 -8.64 16.37
N LEU A 115 -7.02 -8.59 16.96
CA LEU A 115 -6.12 -7.46 16.81
C LEU A 115 -5.68 -7.23 15.36
N VAL A 116 -5.49 -8.29 14.57
CA VAL A 116 -5.07 -8.18 13.17
C VAL A 116 -6.23 -7.66 12.32
N THR A 117 -7.45 -8.12 12.59
CA THR A 117 -8.66 -7.67 11.89
C THR A 117 -8.92 -6.18 12.12
N GLU A 118 -8.89 -5.71 13.37
CA GLU A 118 -9.10 -4.31 13.73
C GLU A 118 -8.00 -3.38 13.17
N THR A 119 -6.73 -3.79 13.28
CA THR A 119 -5.60 -2.97 12.81
C THR A 119 -5.49 -2.94 11.29
N SER A 120 -5.91 -4.01 10.59
CA SER A 120 -5.86 -4.09 9.14
C SER A 120 -6.73 -3.03 8.45
N GLY A 121 -7.94 -2.75 8.98
CA GLY A 121 -8.82 -1.74 8.41
C GLY A 121 -8.25 -0.32 8.52
N ILE A 122 -7.61 -0.01 9.65
CA ILE A 122 -6.92 1.27 9.85
C ILE A 122 -5.70 1.37 8.93
N ALA A 123 -4.90 0.30 8.83
CA ALA A 123 -3.73 0.25 7.96
C ALA A 123 -4.10 0.44 6.48
N MET A 124 -5.17 -0.20 6.01
CA MET A 124 -5.67 -0.02 4.64
C MET A 124 -6.20 1.40 4.38
N SER A 125 -6.83 2.03 5.37
CA SER A 125 -7.34 3.40 5.24
C SER A 125 -6.21 4.43 5.15
N LEU A 126 -5.08 4.17 5.83
CA LEU A 126 -3.91 5.05 5.84
C LEU A 126 -2.93 4.76 4.70
N PHE A 127 -3.02 3.58 4.07
CA PHE A 127 -2.13 3.16 2.99
C PHE A 127 -2.00 4.18 1.84
N PRO A 128 -3.09 4.77 1.30
CA PRO A 128 -3.00 5.75 0.21
C PRO A 128 -2.21 7.01 0.58
N SER A 129 -2.16 7.36 1.86
CA SER A 129 -1.37 8.50 2.35
C SER A 129 0.09 8.12 2.60
N TRP A 130 0.35 6.87 3.01
CA TRP A 130 1.70 6.40 3.34
C TRP A 130 2.53 6.05 2.11
N ASP A 131 1.91 5.52 1.06
CA ASP A 131 2.56 5.11 -0.19
C ASP A 131 3.37 6.25 -0.85
N PRO A 132 2.79 7.44 -1.14
CA PRO A 132 3.54 8.54 -1.72
C PRO A 132 4.59 9.12 -0.76
N LEU A 133 4.31 9.15 0.55
CA LEU A 133 5.27 9.64 1.55
C LEU A 133 6.51 8.75 1.61
N ALA A 134 6.31 7.43 1.56
CA ALA A 134 7.41 6.47 1.53
C ALA A 134 8.26 6.62 0.26
N VAL A 135 7.65 6.74 -0.92
CA VAL A 135 8.37 6.94 -2.19
C VAL A 135 9.24 8.20 -2.12
N ILE A 136 8.66 9.31 -1.66
CA ILE A 136 9.37 10.60 -1.55
C ILE A 136 10.53 10.51 -0.56
N MET A 137 10.34 9.83 0.57
CA MET A 137 11.37 9.68 1.60
C MET A 137 12.49 8.72 1.19
N LEU A 138 12.19 7.70 0.39
CA LEU A 138 13.16 6.66 0.06
C LEU A 138 14.00 6.99 -1.19
N MET A 139 13.43 7.67 -2.17
CA MET A 139 14.15 8.11 -3.37
C MET A 139 14.91 9.42 -3.13
N SER A 140 16.24 9.32 -3.12
CA SER A 140 17.14 10.48 -3.11
C SER A 140 16.78 11.61 -4.11
N PRO A 141 16.41 11.34 -5.39
CA PRO A 141 16.02 12.42 -6.31
C PRO A 141 14.71 13.12 -5.89
N TYR A 142 13.72 12.40 -5.36
CA TYR A 142 12.49 13.00 -4.84
C TYR A 142 12.76 13.85 -3.58
N ARG A 143 13.63 13.39 -2.67
CA ARG A 143 14.06 14.21 -1.53
C ARG A 143 14.75 15.51 -1.95
N MET A 144 15.57 15.46 -3.00
CA MET A 144 16.27 16.64 -3.52
C MET A 144 15.28 17.63 -4.18
N GLY A 145 14.31 17.12 -4.93
CA GLY A 145 13.23 17.92 -5.49
C GLY A 145 12.37 18.58 -4.41
N LEU A 146 11.97 17.81 -3.39
CA LEU A 146 11.20 18.32 -2.25
C LEU A 146 11.98 19.39 -1.48
N ARG A 147 13.26 19.16 -1.19
CA ARG A 147 14.12 20.19 -0.55
C ARG A 147 14.20 21.45 -1.40
N THR A 148 14.37 21.33 -2.71
CA THR A 148 14.37 22.49 -3.61
C THR A 148 13.05 23.24 -3.58
N MET A 149 11.91 22.55 -3.61
CA MET A 149 10.59 23.18 -3.53
C MET A 149 10.37 23.87 -2.18
N VAL A 150 10.72 23.23 -1.07
CA VAL A 150 10.56 23.77 0.28
C VAL A 150 11.52 24.95 0.53
N MET A 151 12.77 24.87 0.05
CA MET A 151 13.75 25.95 0.16
C MET A 151 13.38 27.15 -0.72
N ARG A 152 12.88 26.93 -1.95
CA ARG A 152 12.39 28.01 -2.82
C ARG A 152 11.08 28.63 -2.33
N TYR A 153 10.22 27.86 -1.69
CA TYR A 153 9.04 28.38 -0.99
C TYR A 153 9.45 29.32 0.15
N LYS A 154 10.54 28.99 0.86
CA LYS A 154 11.10 29.86 1.91
C LYS A 154 11.74 31.15 1.36
N GLU A 155 12.25 31.15 0.12
CA GLU A 155 12.81 32.34 -0.55
C GLU A 155 11.76 33.24 -1.23
N ASN A 156 10.56 32.73 -1.52
CA ASN A 156 9.44 33.53 -2.02
C ASN A 156 8.22 33.40 -1.10
N PRO A 157 8.22 34.05 0.09
CA PRO A 157 6.94 34.45 0.66
C PRO A 157 6.32 35.41 -0.35
N VAL A 158 5.11 35.09 -0.81
CA VAL A 158 4.32 35.90 -1.77
C VAL A 158 4.45 37.37 -1.41
N GLY A 159 5.28 38.11 -2.16
CA GLY A 159 5.27 39.55 -2.13
C GLY A 159 3.88 40.02 -2.57
N PRO A 160 3.31 41.04 -1.94
CA PRO A 160 1.92 41.44 -2.19
C PRO A 160 1.73 41.66 -3.69
N ILE A 161 0.64 41.09 -4.22
CA ILE A 161 0.18 41.32 -5.59
C ILE A 161 0.05 42.84 -5.75
N SER A 162 1.03 43.46 -6.40
CA SER A 162 1.02 44.88 -6.69
C SER A 162 -0.09 45.10 -7.71
N THR A 163 -1.25 45.52 -7.19
CA THR A 163 -2.26 46.28 -7.91
C THR A 163 -1.58 47.50 -8.54
N ALA A 164 -1.11 47.35 -9.77
CA ALA A 164 -0.73 48.45 -10.65
C ALA A 164 -1.55 48.33 -11.94
N VAL A 165 -2.88 48.44 -11.78
CA VAL A 165 -3.71 49.01 -12.85
C VAL A 165 -3.45 50.51 -12.77
N THR A 166 -2.34 50.94 -13.36
CA THR A 166 -2.03 52.37 -13.50
C THR A 166 -2.88 52.90 -14.65
N GLU A 167 -3.69 53.89 -14.30
CA GLU A 167 -4.48 54.74 -15.19
C GLU A 167 -3.73 55.10 -16.49
N SER A 168 -4.25 54.63 -17.62
CA SER A 168 -3.94 55.19 -18.93
C SER A 168 -4.91 56.34 -19.21
N LYS A 169 -4.55 57.54 -18.73
CA LYS A 169 -4.91 58.78 -19.44
C LYS A 169 -3.80 59.04 -20.46
N ILE A 170 -4.17 59.04 -21.75
CA ILE A 170 -3.97 60.08 -22.77
C ILE A 170 -4.84 59.68 -23.96
#